data_AF-A0A919IWV0-F1
#
_entry.id   AF-A0A919IWV0-F1
#
_cell.length_a   1.000
_cell.length_b   1.000
_cell.length_c   1.000
_cell.angle_alpha   90.00
_cell.angle_beta   90.00
_cell.angle_gamma   90.00
#
_symmetry.space_group_name_H-M   'P 1'
#
loop_
_entity.id
_entity.type
_entity.pdbx_description
1 polymer ?
#
loop_
_entity_poly.entity_id
_entity_poly.type
_entity_poly.pdbx_seq_one_letter_code
_entity_poly.pdbx_strand_id
1 'polypeptide(L)'
;MVAAALHDSGLSPHRLTVEITESVAVGGGATHDNLQNLRAMGVRLSLDDFGTGASTLSLLTACPVHQIKLDRSSVPDRGSDAIADAVAHMAHAFGLQAVAEGIETEAGRARWTMHWKPVLNAFAITFGDRWPAAETC
;
A
#
# COMPACT_ATOMS: atom_id res chain seq x y z
N MET A 1 -4.28 -21.95 -1.12
CA MET A 1 -3.17 -21.07 -1.55
C MET A 1 -3.68 -20.06 -2.57
N VAL A 2 -3.05 -18.88 -2.69
CA VAL A 2 -3.52 -17.77 -3.56
C VAL A 2 -3.80 -18.21 -5.00
N ALA A 3 -2.93 -19.03 -5.59
CA ALA A 3 -3.13 -19.55 -6.95
C ALA A 3 -4.42 -20.36 -7.11
N ALA A 4 -4.76 -21.21 -6.13
CA ALA A 4 -6.01 -21.97 -6.14
C ALA A 4 -7.22 -21.03 -5.99
N ALA A 5 -7.17 -20.04 -5.10
CA ALA A 5 -8.27 -19.08 -4.93
C ALA A 5 -8.50 -18.23 -6.20
N LEU A 6 -7.44 -17.83 -6.91
CA LEU A 6 -7.54 -17.13 -8.19
C LEU A 6 -8.14 -18.04 -9.27
N HIS A 7 -7.74 -19.30 -9.31
CA HIS A 7 -8.30 -20.29 -10.22
C HIS A 7 -9.80 -20.50 -9.97
N ASP A 8 -10.18 -20.76 -8.72
CA ASP A 8 -11.56 -21.07 -8.33
C ASP A 8 -12.50 -19.87 -8.54
N SER A 9 -12.02 -18.64 -8.30
CA SER A 9 -12.82 -17.42 -8.49
C SER A 9 -12.87 -16.92 -9.93
N GLY A 10 -11.93 -17.35 -10.79
CA GLY A 10 -11.73 -16.76 -12.11
C GLY A 10 -11.25 -15.29 -12.09
N LEU A 11 -10.87 -14.76 -10.92
CA LEU A 11 -10.36 -13.39 -10.81
C LEU A 11 -9.01 -13.29 -11.51
N SER A 12 -8.87 -12.31 -12.41
CA SER A 12 -7.58 -12.09 -13.04
C SER A 12 -6.53 -11.63 -12.02
N PRO A 13 -5.32 -12.22 -11.97
CA PRO A 13 -4.33 -11.95 -10.92
C PRO A 13 -4.00 -10.46 -10.73
N HIS A 14 -3.95 -9.68 -11.81
CA HIS A 14 -3.64 -8.24 -11.76
C HIS A 14 -4.71 -7.39 -11.07
N ARG A 15 -5.91 -7.95 -10.84
CA ARG A 15 -6.97 -7.33 -10.07
C ARG A 15 -6.88 -7.64 -8.57
N LEU A 16 -6.05 -8.62 -8.18
CA LEU A 16 -5.76 -8.91 -6.78
C LEU A 16 -4.57 -8.08 -6.33
N THR A 17 -4.75 -7.34 -5.24
CA THR A 17 -3.65 -6.73 -4.48
C THR A 17 -3.55 -7.46 -3.15
N VAL A 18 -2.36 -7.98 -2.83
CA VAL A 18 -2.05 -8.54 -1.51
C VAL A 18 -1.27 -7.50 -0.72
N GLU A 19 -1.82 -7.14 0.44
CA GLU A 19 -1.18 -6.25 1.39
C GLU A 19 -0.31 -7.06 2.35
N ILE A 20 0.90 -6.58 2.60
CA ILE A 20 1.83 -7.16 3.56
C ILE A 20 2.31 -6.08 4.51
N THR A 21 2.47 -6.41 5.79
CA THR A 21 3.03 -5.50 6.78
C THR A 21 4.56 -5.44 6.66
N GLU A 22 5.17 -4.40 7.23
CA GLU A 22 6.63 -4.28 7.31
C GLU A 22 7.29 -5.48 8.00
N SER A 23 6.66 -6.02 9.04
CA SER A 23 7.17 -7.19 9.77
C SER A 23 7.28 -8.43 8.89
N VAL A 24 6.36 -8.61 7.95
CA VAL A 24 6.42 -9.67 6.94
C VAL A 24 7.51 -9.37 5.90
N ALA A 25 7.63 -8.10 5.48
CA ALA A 25 8.63 -7.70 4.49
C ALA A 25 10.08 -7.91 4.98
N VAL A 26 10.33 -7.84 6.29
CA VAL A 26 11.64 -8.13 6.92
C VAL A 26 11.93 -9.66 6.99
N GLY A 27 10.98 -10.50 6.57
CA GLY A 27 11.13 -11.96 6.61
C GLY A 27 12.34 -12.52 5.83
N GLY A 28 12.70 -13.76 6.13
CA GLY A 28 13.83 -14.45 5.48
C GLY A 28 13.55 -14.86 4.03
N GLY A 29 14.51 -15.58 3.42
CA GLY A 29 14.49 -15.93 1.99
C GLY A 29 13.18 -16.57 1.49
N ALA A 30 12.58 -17.47 2.28
CA ALA A 30 11.31 -18.10 1.91
C ALA A 30 10.16 -17.09 1.73
N THR A 31 10.13 -16.01 2.53
CA THR A 31 9.14 -14.94 2.37
C THR A 31 9.39 -14.20 1.07
N HIS A 32 10.64 -13.85 0.78
CA HIS A 32 11.01 -13.17 -0.45
C HIS A 32 10.63 -13.98 -1.69
N ASP A 33 10.94 -15.29 -1.70
CA ASP A 33 10.61 -16.20 -2.80
C ASP A 33 9.10 -16.27 -3.02
N ASN A 34 8.31 -16.35 -1.95
CA ASN A 34 6.85 -16.35 -2.05
C ASN A 34 6.31 -15.04 -2.64
N LEU A 35 6.83 -13.88 -2.23
CA LEU A 35 6.43 -12.59 -2.77
C LEU A 35 6.80 -12.47 -4.26
N GLN A 36 8.00 -12.93 -4.65
CA GLN A 36 8.38 -12.97 -6.06
C GLN A 36 7.48 -13.89 -6.87
N ASN A 37 7.10 -15.05 -6.34
CA ASN A 37 6.16 -15.97 -7.00
C ASN A 37 4.77 -15.32 -7.19
N LEU A 38 4.25 -14.62 -6.17
CA LEU A 38 3.00 -13.86 -6.30
C LEU A 38 3.09 -12.81 -7.41
N ARG A 39 4.18 -12.03 -7.41
CA ARG A 39 4.42 -11.03 -8.44
C ARG A 39 4.55 -11.63 -9.85
N ALA A 40 5.24 -12.77 -9.98
CA ALA A 40 5.39 -13.48 -11.26
C ALA A 40 4.05 -14.00 -11.81
N MET A 41 3.09 -14.31 -10.93
CA MET A 41 1.71 -14.63 -11.34
C MET A 41 0.91 -13.40 -11.81
N GLY A 42 1.45 -12.19 -11.66
CA GLY A 42 0.77 -10.93 -11.96
C GLY A 42 -0.05 -10.37 -10.80
N VAL A 43 0.07 -10.92 -9.58
CA VAL A 43 -0.57 -10.36 -8.38
C VAL A 43 0.14 -9.07 -7.98
N ARG A 44 -0.63 -8.02 -7.66
CA ARG A 44 -0.08 -6.78 -7.13
C ARG A 44 0.25 -6.94 -5.66
N LEU A 45 1.32 -6.30 -5.23
CA LEU A 45 1.80 -6.34 -3.85
C LEU A 45 1.89 -4.92 -3.30
N SER A 46 1.37 -4.71 -2.11
CA SER A 46 1.40 -3.43 -1.40
C SER A 46 2.02 -3.60 -0.01
N LEU A 47 2.94 -2.71 0.35
CA LEU A 47 3.48 -2.61 1.70
C LEU A 47 2.56 -1.72 2.53
N ASP A 48 2.06 -2.26 3.63
CA ASP A 48 1.15 -1.59 4.56
C ASP A 48 1.90 -0.93 5.71
N ASP A 49 1.26 0.05 6.35
CA ASP A 49 1.74 0.77 7.54
C ASP A 49 3.14 1.42 7.39
N PHE A 50 3.50 1.85 6.18
CA PHE A 50 4.83 2.37 5.92
C PHE A 50 5.11 3.64 6.76
N GLY A 51 6.18 3.59 7.56
CA GLY A 51 6.65 4.70 8.40
C GLY A 51 6.19 4.65 9.86
N THR A 52 5.46 3.62 10.27
CA THR A 52 4.95 3.47 11.66
C THR A 52 5.85 2.61 12.56
N GLY A 53 6.90 2.00 12.00
CA GLY A 53 7.75 1.02 12.69
C GLY A 53 9.23 1.08 12.28
N ALA A 54 9.87 -0.08 12.09
CA ALA A 54 11.27 -0.20 11.67
C ALA A 54 11.44 0.04 10.16
N SER A 55 10.66 0.95 9.59
CA SER A 55 10.59 1.27 8.17
C SER A 55 11.95 1.74 7.71
N THR A 56 12.67 0.89 6.97
CA THR A 56 13.98 1.23 6.42
C THR A 56 13.87 1.33 4.91
N LEU A 57 14.56 2.30 4.29
CA LEU A 57 14.66 2.42 2.83
C LEU A 57 15.09 1.10 2.16
N SER A 58 15.92 0.31 2.86
CA SER A 58 16.36 -1.00 2.43
C SER A 58 15.20 -1.98 2.16
N LEU A 59 14.04 -1.82 2.83
CA LEU A 59 12.86 -2.65 2.56
C LEU A 59 12.28 -2.37 1.17
N LEU A 60 12.31 -1.11 0.73
CA LEU A 60 11.83 -0.73 -0.61
C LEU A 60 12.72 -1.33 -1.71
N THR A 61 14.01 -1.53 -1.43
CA THR A 61 14.92 -2.18 -2.38
C THR A 61 14.84 -3.70 -2.37
N ALA A 62 14.52 -4.31 -1.21
CA ALA A 62 14.56 -5.76 -1.04
C ALA A 62 13.20 -6.43 -1.28
N CYS A 63 12.09 -5.71 -1.14
CA CYS A 63 10.75 -6.26 -1.24
C CYS A 63 10.16 -5.99 -2.63
N PRO A 64 9.61 -6.99 -3.35
CA PRO A 64 9.11 -6.82 -4.71
C PRO A 64 7.70 -6.19 -4.76
N VAL A 65 7.49 -5.11 -4.00
CA VAL A 65 6.21 -4.40 -3.94
C VAL A 65 6.01 -3.47 -5.13
N HIS A 66 4.74 -3.15 -5.42
CA HIS A 66 4.35 -2.18 -6.44
C HIS A 66 3.85 -0.87 -5.82
N GLN A 67 3.50 -0.93 -4.53
CA GLN A 67 2.81 0.14 -3.83
C GLN A 67 3.26 0.17 -2.37
N ILE A 68 3.30 1.36 -1.80
CA ILE A 68 3.38 1.59 -0.36
C ILE A 68 2.13 2.33 0.11
N LYS A 69 1.66 2.01 1.30
CA LYS A 69 0.53 2.67 1.96
C LYS A 69 1.06 3.47 3.15
N LEU A 70 0.67 4.74 3.21
CA LEU A 70 1.02 5.66 4.29
C LEU A 70 -0.13 5.69 5.28
N ASP A 71 0.13 5.19 6.48
CA ASP A 71 -0.86 5.15 7.55
C ASP A 71 -1.31 6.57 7.94
N ARG A 72 -2.54 6.66 8.47
CA ARG A 72 -3.15 7.90 8.96
C ARG A 72 -2.29 8.60 10.01
N SER A 73 -1.55 7.87 10.85
CA SER A 73 -0.64 8.48 11.84
C SER A 73 0.52 9.25 11.19
N SER A 74 0.89 8.89 9.96
CA SER A 74 1.85 9.62 9.11
C SER A 74 1.21 10.83 8.40
N VAL A 75 -0.12 10.98 8.52
CA VAL A 75 -0.95 12.04 7.91
C VAL A 75 -1.68 12.90 8.99
N PRO A 76 -1.00 13.79 9.75
CA PRO A 76 -1.68 14.66 10.73
C PRO A 76 -1.77 16.14 10.31
N ASP A 77 -2.87 16.74 10.78
CA ASP A 77 -3.45 18.06 10.56
C ASP A 77 -2.56 19.30 10.89
N ARG A 78 -1.26 19.15 11.21
CA ARG A 78 -0.44 20.23 11.83
C ARG A 78 1.06 20.25 11.47
N GLY A 79 1.44 19.98 10.21
CA GLY A 79 2.81 20.23 9.70
C GLY A 79 3.57 19.05 9.09
N SER A 80 2.89 17.95 8.74
CA SER A 80 3.49 16.71 8.20
C SER A 80 3.48 16.63 6.66
N ASP A 81 3.08 17.68 5.95
CA ASP A 81 3.07 17.68 4.48
C ASP A 81 4.46 17.36 3.93
N ALA A 82 5.53 17.83 4.58
CA ALA A 82 6.90 17.53 4.20
C ALA A 82 7.27 16.03 4.29
N ILE A 83 6.71 15.28 5.25
CA ILE A 83 6.97 13.84 5.37
C ILE A 83 6.23 13.08 4.29
N ALA A 84 4.94 13.38 4.11
CA ALA A 84 4.13 12.78 3.04
C ALA A 84 4.74 13.08 1.66
N ASP A 85 5.17 14.32 1.43
CA ASP A 85 5.83 14.74 0.19
C ASP A 85 7.18 14.02 0.01
N ALA A 86 8.01 13.93 1.05
CA ALA A 86 9.28 13.22 0.97
C ALA A 86 9.07 11.74 0.64
N VAL A 87 8.08 11.11 1.27
CA VAL A 87 7.77 9.69 1.03
C VAL A 87 7.17 9.47 -0.36
N ALA A 88 6.31 10.38 -0.83
CA ALA A 88 5.76 10.34 -2.18
C ALA A 88 6.87 10.43 -3.24
N HIS A 89 7.77 11.40 -3.11
CA HIS A 89 8.92 11.55 -4.02
C HIS A 89 9.85 10.34 -3.98
N MET A 90 10.07 9.78 -2.79
CA MET A 90 10.85 8.57 -2.62
C MET A 90 10.20 7.38 -3.31
N ALA A 91 8.90 7.13 -3.10
CA ALA A 91 8.17 6.06 -3.78
C ALA A 91 8.30 6.19 -5.30
N HIS A 92 8.10 7.39 -5.82
CA HIS A 92 8.28 7.68 -7.24
C HIS A 92 9.71 7.38 -7.73
N ALA A 93 10.74 7.75 -6.96
CA ALA A 93 12.13 7.45 -7.28
C ALA A 93 12.44 5.93 -7.32
N PHE A 94 11.72 5.12 -6.52
CA PHE A 94 11.80 3.66 -6.56
C PHE A 94 10.87 3.02 -7.60
N GLY A 95 10.12 3.81 -8.38
CA GLY A 95 9.11 3.30 -9.32
C GLY A 95 7.90 2.65 -8.64
N LEU A 96 7.65 3.01 -7.38
CA LEU A 96 6.54 2.53 -6.57
C LEU A 96 5.37 3.52 -6.60
N GLN A 97 4.16 2.99 -6.43
CA GLN A 97 3.01 3.82 -6.13
C GLN A 97 2.95 4.17 -4.65
N ALA A 98 2.54 5.38 -4.32
CA ALA A 98 2.24 5.78 -2.95
C ALA A 98 0.75 6.07 -2.77
N VAL A 99 0.17 5.51 -1.72
CA VAL A 99 -1.24 5.68 -1.35
C VAL A 99 -1.32 6.18 0.08
N ALA A 100 -2.04 7.27 0.32
CA ALA A 100 -2.31 7.75 1.68
C ALA A 100 -3.62 7.17 2.22
N GLU A 101 -3.61 6.71 3.47
CA GLU A 101 -4.79 6.19 4.18
C GLU A 101 -5.35 7.19 5.19
N GLY A 102 -6.61 6.98 5.61
CA GLY A 102 -7.24 7.77 6.67
C GLY A 102 -7.61 9.21 6.29
N ILE A 103 -7.70 9.53 4.99
CA ILE A 103 -8.20 10.82 4.53
C ILE A 103 -9.73 10.82 4.60
N GLU A 104 -10.25 11.05 5.80
CA GLU A 104 -11.69 10.96 6.08
C GLU A 104 -12.37 12.33 6.11
N THR A 105 -11.64 13.39 6.45
CA THR A 105 -12.20 14.74 6.61
C THR A 105 -12.22 15.50 5.29
N GLU A 106 -13.19 16.40 5.14
CA GLU A 106 -13.26 17.30 3.98
C GLU A 106 -11.99 18.16 3.86
N ALA A 107 -11.46 18.62 5.00
CA ALA A 107 -10.18 19.32 5.06
C ALA A 107 -9.01 18.44 4.57
N GLY A 108 -8.99 17.15 4.92
CA GLY A 108 -8.03 16.18 4.41
C GLY A 108 -8.14 15.96 2.90
N ARG A 109 -9.37 15.84 2.36
CA ARG A 109 -9.61 15.71 0.90
C ARG A 109 -9.19 16.96 0.13
N ALA A 110 -9.50 18.15 0.66
CA ALA A 110 -9.09 19.42 0.07
C ALA A 110 -7.56 19.53 0.02
N ARG A 111 -6.88 19.19 1.12
CA ARG A 111 -5.40 19.13 1.16
C ARG A 111 -4.83 18.12 0.18
N TRP A 112 -5.38 16.89 0.12
CA TRP A 112 -4.94 15.89 -0.85
C TRP A 112 -5.06 16.43 -2.29
N THR A 113 -6.18 17.06 -2.62
CA THR A 113 -6.42 17.60 -3.96
C THR A 113 -5.44 18.72 -4.32
N MET A 114 -5.15 19.61 -3.38
CA MET A 114 -4.29 20.77 -3.61
C MET A 114 -2.80 20.45 -3.59
N HIS A 115 -2.36 19.51 -2.75
CA HIS A 115 -0.94 19.29 -2.46
C HIS A 115 -0.43 17.91 -2.85
N TRP A 116 -1.21 16.85 -2.62
CA TRP A 116 -0.70 15.48 -2.74
C TRP A 116 -1.08 14.76 -4.03
N LYS A 117 -2.18 15.15 -4.68
CA LYS A 117 -2.57 14.60 -5.99
C LYS A 117 -1.47 14.67 -7.07
N PRO A 118 -0.57 15.68 -7.10
CA PRO A 118 0.55 15.70 -8.03
C PRO A 118 1.64 14.65 -7.74
N VAL A 119 1.75 14.15 -6.51
CA VAL A 119 2.87 13.32 -6.03
C VAL A 119 2.46 11.93 -5.54
N LEU A 120 1.19 11.73 -5.16
CA LEU A 120 0.60 10.45 -4.77
C LEU A 120 -0.30 9.90 -5.89
N ASN A 121 -0.30 8.57 -6.04
CA ASN A 121 -1.05 7.91 -7.11
C ASN A 121 -2.53 7.72 -6.75
N ALA A 122 -2.84 7.57 -5.46
CA ALA A 122 -4.20 7.44 -4.96
C ALA A 122 -4.28 7.80 -3.48
N PHE A 123 -5.50 7.83 -2.95
CA PHE A 123 -5.75 7.82 -1.51
C PHE A 123 -6.86 6.82 -1.19
N ALA A 124 -6.79 6.22 -0.02
CA ALA A 124 -7.84 5.40 0.55
C ALA A 124 -8.64 6.24 1.55
N ILE A 125 -9.96 6.22 1.39
CA ILE A 125 -10.90 6.71 2.40
C ILE A 125 -11.27 5.50 3.22
N THR A 126 -10.80 5.44 4.46
CA THR A 126 -11.26 4.42 5.41
C THR A 126 -12.65 4.85 5.88
N PHE A 127 -13.70 4.25 5.32
CA PHE A 127 -15.03 4.36 5.91
C PHE A 127 -15.06 3.47 7.15
N GLY A 128 -15.44 4.04 8.29
CA GLY A 128 -15.19 3.52 9.64
C GLY A 128 -15.81 2.18 10.03
N ASP A 129 -16.33 1.37 9.11
CA ASP A 129 -16.79 0.01 9.40
C ASP A 129 -16.39 -0.92 8.25
N ARG A 130 -15.93 -2.14 8.59
CA ARG A 130 -15.71 -3.20 7.59
C ARG A 130 -17.03 -3.45 6.88
N TRP A 131 -17.10 -3.20 5.57
CA TRP A 131 -18.23 -3.62 4.77
C TRP A 131 -18.35 -5.14 4.90
N PRO A 132 -19.54 -5.71 5.23
CA PRO A 132 -19.69 -7.15 5.29
C PRO A 132 -19.26 -7.73 3.95
N ALA A 133 -18.28 -8.64 3.97
CA ALA A 133 -17.84 -9.33 2.76
C ALA A 133 -19.09 -9.90 2.09
N ALA A 134 -19.28 -9.60 0.80
CA ALA A 134 -20.48 -10.01 0.08
C ALA A 134 -20.68 -11.51 0.26
N GLU A 135 -21.74 -11.89 0.97
CA GLU A 135 -22.19 -13.27 1.03
C GLU A 135 -22.52 -13.66 -0.42
N THR A 136 -21.82 -14.67 -0.90
CA THR A 136 -21.97 -15.25 -2.24
C THR A 136 -23.45 -15.52 -2.55
N CYS A 137 -23.97 -14.94 -3.63
CA CYS A 137 -25.23 -15.40 -4.27
C CYS A 137 -25.07 -16.78 -4.90
#